data_AF-A0A957H9W5-F1
#
_entry.id   AF-A0A957H9W5-F1
#
_cell.length_a   1.000
_cell.length_b   1.000
_cell.length_c   1.000
_cell.angle_alpha   90.00
_cell.angle_beta   90.00
_cell.angle_gamma   90.00
#
_symmetry.space_group_name_H-M   'P 1'
#
loop_
_entity.id
_entity.type
_entity.pdbx_description
1 polymer ?
#
loop_
_entity_poly.entity_id
_entity_poly.type
_entity_poly.pdbx_seq_one_letter_code
_entity_poly.pdbx_strand_id
1 'polypeptide(L)'
;SSFRLDICGDLDSGDVDGNGELDWICFYEYPDGHTATFVQLAQGGSYSSWRRWSPSAMAGAFQRSRCHYFHVVDVDGDGLADRLCMYQNGAESGILVQTDGPATTGLQFGDWESWFVWSGDVLKCRDFDGAVPEVIDVNGDGLSDILCAYRYSANFMLTWIQPSSGSDYGPWAGWSPALDFDLALCDAFMAADVNRDQHTDLICAYRFPDGSTATFVQRVELYRAALPIVIR
;
A
#
# COMPACT_ATOMS: atom_id res chain seq x y z
N SER A 1 -8.49 -15.60 -22.92
CA SER A 1 -7.64 -16.72 -22.48
C SER A 1 -8.25 -17.33 -21.23
N SER A 2 -8.04 -18.63 -20.98
CA SER A 2 -8.43 -19.27 -19.72
C SER A 2 -7.46 -18.89 -18.61
N PHE A 3 -7.96 -18.73 -17.38
CA PHE A 3 -7.12 -18.52 -16.19
C PHE A 3 -6.17 -19.71 -15.95
N ARG A 4 -4.96 -19.40 -15.49
CA ARG A 4 -3.79 -20.23 -15.23
C ARG A 4 -3.14 -19.79 -13.93
N LEU A 5 -3.38 -20.53 -12.84
CA LEU A 5 -2.83 -20.21 -11.52
C LEU A 5 -1.29 -20.23 -11.48
N ASP A 6 -0.65 -21.02 -12.34
CA ASP A 6 0.81 -21.17 -12.41
C ASP A 6 1.56 -19.91 -12.87
N ILE A 7 0.86 -18.95 -13.45
CA ILE A 7 1.40 -17.65 -13.85
C ILE A 7 0.71 -16.48 -13.10
N CYS A 8 -0.02 -16.80 -12.04
CA CYS A 8 -0.46 -15.83 -11.05
C CYS A 8 0.75 -15.42 -10.21
N GLY A 9 1.34 -14.27 -10.51
CA GLY A 9 2.51 -13.75 -9.81
C GLY A 9 2.18 -13.10 -8.46
N ASP A 10 0.92 -12.75 -8.25
CA ASP A 10 0.42 -12.18 -7.00
C ASP A 10 -1.10 -12.40 -6.90
N LEU A 11 -1.59 -12.76 -5.71
CA LEU A 11 -3.03 -12.90 -5.42
C LEU A 11 -3.38 -11.96 -4.27
N ASP A 12 -4.32 -11.07 -4.53
CA ASP A 12 -4.77 -10.04 -3.61
C ASP A 12 -6.30 -9.94 -3.63
N SER A 13 -6.87 -9.05 -2.83
CA SER A 13 -8.30 -8.82 -2.76
C SER A 13 -8.67 -7.35 -2.57
N GLY A 14 -9.75 -6.92 -3.21
CA GLY A 14 -10.30 -5.56 -3.11
C GLY A 14 -11.69 -5.51 -3.75
N ASP A 15 -12.50 -4.53 -3.39
CA ASP A 15 -13.80 -4.30 -4.04
C ASP A 15 -13.56 -3.53 -5.34
N VAL A 16 -13.52 -4.22 -6.48
CA VAL A 16 -13.20 -3.60 -7.78
C VAL A 16 -14.45 -3.36 -8.63
N ASP A 17 -15.63 -3.63 -8.10
CA ASP A 17 -16.91 -3.38 -8.77
C ASP A 17 -17.92 -2.57 -7.95
N GLY A 18 -17.58 -2.21 -6.71
CA GLY A 18 -18.32 -1.31 -5.83
C GLY A 18 -19.50 -1.98 -5.15
N ASN A 19 -19.51 -3.30 -5.05
CA ASN A 19 -20.62 -4.06 -4.45
C ASN A 19 -20.49 -4.22 -2.93
N GLY A 20 -19.38 -3.79 -2.34
CA GLY A 20 -19.08 -3.87 -0.91
C GLY A 20 -18.50 -5.22 -0.45
N GLU A 21 -18.20 -6.14 -1.37
CA GLU A 21 -17.56 -7.42 -1.12
C GLU A 21 -16.14 -7.44 -1.70
N LEU A 22 -15.23 -8.20 -1.09
CA LEU A 22 -13.86 -8.33 -1.59
C LEU A 22 -13.78 -9.33 -2.75
N ASP A 23 -13.37 -8.83 -3.91
CA ASP A 23 -13.07 -9.62 -5.10
C ASP A 23 -11.67 -10.24 -5.01
N TRP A 24 -11.42 -11.32 -5.76
CA TRP A 24 -10.06 -11.86 -5.91
C TRP A 24 -9.39 -11.25 -7.12
N ILE A 25 -8.17 -10.74 -6.93
CA ILE A 25 -7.37 -10.09 -7.97
C ILE A 25 -6.09 -10.90 -8.14
N CYS A 26 -5.79 -11.31 -9.36
CA CYS A 26 -4.57 -12.03 -9.67
C CYS A 26 -3.78 -11.33 -10.78
N PHE A 27 -2.51 -11.05 -10.50
CA PHE A 27 -1.60 -10.43 -11.44
C PHE A 27 -0.88 -11.49 -12.29
N TYR A 28 -0.90 -11.32 -13.61
CA TYR A 28 -0.26 -12.21 -14.57
C TYR A 28 1.00 -11.58 -15.12
N GLU A 29 2.10 -12.33 -15.09
CA GLU A 29 3.32 -12.04 -15.84
C GLU A 29 3.54 -13.16 -16.86
N TYR A 30 3.42 -12.83 -18.14
CA TYR A 30 3.59 -13.79 -19.23
C TYR A 30 5.08 -13.97 -19.55
N PRO A 31 5.49 -15.13 -20.11
CA PRO A 31 6.90 -15.39 -20.44
C PRO A 31 7.54 -14.41 -21.44
N ASP A 32 6.72 -13.72 -22.25
CA ASP A 32 7.15 -12.67 -23.18
C ASP A 32 7.26 -11.28 -22.53
N GLY A 33 7.05 -11.19 -21.21
CA GLY A 33 7.15 -9.99 -20.40
C GLY A 33 5.89 -9.13 -20.40
N HIS A 34 4.85 -9.49 -21.17
CA HIS A 34 3.55 -8.84 -21.07
C HIS A 34 2.92 -9.12 -19.70
N THR A 35 2.03 -8.23 -19.27
CA THR A 35 1.31 -8.42 -18.00
C THR A 35 -0.18 -8.13 -18.16
N ALA A 36 -0.99 -8.69 -17.28
CA ALA A 36 -2.44 -8.44 -17.22
C ALA A 36 -2.98 -8.73 -15.82
N THR A 37 -4.17 -8.23 -15.53
CA THR A 37 -4.89 -8.52 -14.28
C THR A 37 -6.10 -9.40 -14.59
N PHE A 38 -6.34 -10.39 -13.72
CA PHE A 38 -7.55 -11.20 -13.74
C PHE A 38 -8.29 -11.03 -12.43
N VAL A 39 -9.62 -11.06 -12.49
CA VAL A 39 -10.49 -10.90 -11.33
C VAL A 39 -11.55 -12.00 -11.28
N GLN A 40 -11.86 -12.47 -10.06
CA GLN A 40 -13.15 -13.11 -9.74
C GLN A 40 -13.95 -12.16 -8.87
N LEU A 41 -15.15 -11.80 -9.34
CA LEU A 41 -16.05 -10.99 -8.55
C LEU A 41 -16.70 -11.82 -7.45
N ALA A 42 -16.82 -11.26 -6.27
CA ALA A 42 -17.68 -11.75 -5.20
C ALA A 42 -19.17 -11.55 -5.57
N GLN A 43 -20.01 -12.50 -5.15
CA GLN A 43 -21.43 -12.58 -5.54
C GLN A 43 -22.27 -13.13 -4.39
N GLY A 44 -22.27 -12.46 -3.23
CA GLY A 44 -23.12 -12.84 -2.10
C GLY A 44 -22.79 -14.20 -1.52
N GLY A 45 -21.49 -14.50 -1.37
CA GLY A 45 -20.98 -15.77 -0.83
C GLY A 45 -20.53 -16.79 -1.88
N SER A 46 -20.45 -16.39 -3.15
CA SER A 46 -19.81 -17.16 -4.21
C SER A 46 -18.90 -16.25 -5.06
N TYR A 47 -18.14 -16.82 -5.99
CA TYR A 47 -17.25 -16.06 -6.87
C TYR A 47 -17.54 -16.36 -8.35
N SER A 48 -17.44 -15.33 -9.20
CA SER A 48 -17.54 -15.48 -10.65
C SER A 48 -16.41 -16.35 -11.21
N SER A 49 -16.49 -16.74 -12.49
CA SER A 49 -15.31 -17.24 -13.18
C SER A 49 -14.25 -16.14 -13.30
N TRP A 50 -12.96 -16.52 -13.26
CA TRP A 50 -11.86 -15.62 -13.56
C TRP A 50 -12.03 -14.99 -14.95
N ARG A 51 -11.93 -13.68 -15.03
CA ARG A 51 -11.91 -12.92 -16.28
C ARG A 51 -10.77 -11.94 -16.28
N ARG A 52 -10.24 -11.62 -17.46
CA ARG A 52 -9.26 -10.55 -17.60
C ARG A 52 -9.95 -9.22 -17.27
N TRP A 53 -9.34 -8.43 -16.41
CA TRP A 53 -9.86 -7.18 -15.86
C TRP A 53 -8.92 -6.00 -16.14
N SER A 54 -8.04 -6.13 -17.12
CA SER A 54 -7.17 -5.05 -17.61
C SER A 54 -6.82 -5.27 -19.09
N PRO A 55 -6.32 -4.24 -19.80
CA PRO A 55 -5.55 -4.41 -21.01
C PRO A 55 -4.35 -5.35 -20.80
N SER A 56 -3.81 -5.87 -21.91
CA SER A 56 -2.52 -6.54 -21.89
C SER A 56 -1.43 -5.47 -21.96
N ALA A 57 -0.81 -5.16 -20.83
CA ALA A 57 0.28 -4.20 -20.80
C ALA A 57 1.48 -4.73 -21.60
N MET A 58 2.18 -3.83 -22.28
CA MET A 58 3.35 -4.17 -23.10
C MET A 58 4.52 -4.66 -22.24
N ALA A 59 5.37 -5.50 -22.83
CA ALA A 59 6.57 -5.95 -22.15
C ALA A 59 7.42 -4.77 -21.65
N GLY A 60 7.73 -4.77 -20.35
CA GLY A 60 8.49 -3.71 -19.70
C GLY A 60 7.67 -2.55 -19.13
N ALA A 61 6.36 -2.46 -19.38
CA ALA A 61 5.49 -1.47 -18.73
C ALA A 61 5.45 -1.67 -17.21
N PHE A 62 5.46 -2.93 -16.76
CA PHE A 62 5.58 -3.32 -15.35
C PHE A 62 6.26 -4.68 -15.26
N GLN A 63 7.08 -4.89 -14.23
CA GLN A 63 7.74 -6.17 -13.93
C GLN A 63 7.56 -6.49 -12.44
N ARG A 64 6.96 -7.64 -12.10
CA ARG A 64 6.66 -7.97 -10.69
C ARG A 64 7.91 -8.02 -9.81
N SER A 65 9.03 -8.44 -10.39
CA SER A 65 10.34 -8.53 -9.73
C SER A 65 10.91 -7.18 -9.27
N ARG A 66 10.41 -6.07 -9.83
CA ARG A 66 10.76 -4.70 -9.46
C ARG A 66 9.74 -4.06 -8.52
N CYS A 67 8.63 -4.74 -8.28
CA CYS A 67 7.63 -4.31 -7.33
C CYS A 67 8.02 -4.79 -5.92
N HIS A 68 8.42 -3.85 -5.08
CA HIS A 68 8.89 -4.16 -3.73
C HIS A 68 7.78 -4.12 -2.69
N TYR A 69 6.73 -3.36 -2.98
CA TYR A 69 5.53 -3.27 -2.17
C TYR A 69 4.34 -3.16 -3.11
N PHE A 70 3.42 -4.12 -3.03
CA PHE A 70 2.21 -4.16 -3.83
C PHE A 70 1.02 -4.06 -2.90
N HIS A 71 0.01 -3.26 -3.26
CA HIS A 71 -1.18 -3.07 -2.46
C HIS A 71 -2.41 -2.90 -3.35
N VAL A 72 -3.56 -3.37 -2.85
CA VAL A 72 -4.88 -3.13 -3.43
C VAL A 72 -5.67 -2.23 -2.49
N VAL A 73 -5.98 -1.02 -2.94
CA VAL A 73 -6.61 0.03 -2.13
C VAL A 73 -7.09 1.16 -3.03
N ASP A 74 -8.17 1.84 -2.63
CA ASP A 74 -8.70 3.04 -3.29
C ASP A 74 -7.73 4.23 -3.09
N VAL A 75 -6.90 4.53 -4.10
CA VAL A 75 -5.93 5.62 -4.04
C VAL A 75 -6.46 6.90 -4.69
N ASP A 76 -7.49 6.79 -5.53
CA ASP A 76 -8.12 7.91 -6.23
C ASP A 76 -9.40 8.46 -5.59
N GLY A 77 -9.94 7.76 -4.61
CA GLY A 77 -11.08 8.14 -3.78
C GLY A 77 -12.42 7.91 -4.46
N ASP A 78 -12.50 7.10 -5.50
CA ASP A 78 -13.74 6.84 -6.23
C ASP A 78 -14.62 5.75 -5.59
N GLY A 79 -14.11 5.07 -4.56
CA GLY A 79 -14.76 4.02 -3.80
C GLY A 79 -14.46 2.60 -4.31
N LEU A 80 -13.62 2.45 -5.33
CA LEU A 80 -13.19 1.17 -5.89
C LEU A 80 -11.71 0.94 -5.57
N ALA A 81 -11.33 -0.33 -5.51
CA ALA A 81 -9.97 -0.69 -5.17
C ALA A 81 -9.05 -0.61 -6.39
N ASP A 82 -8.01 0.22 -6.29
CA ASP A 82 -6.92 0.33 -7.26
C ASP A 82 -5.78 -0.63 -6.96
N ARG A 83 -4.75 -0.60 -7.80
CA ARG A 83 -3.50 -1.33 -7.57
C ARG A 83 -2.33 -0.37 -7.51
N LEU A 84 -1.57 -0.46 -6.42
CA LEU A 84 -0.37 0.35 -6.20
C LEU A 84 0.86 -0.53 -6.12
N CYS A 85 1.97 -0.04 -6.67
CA CYS A 85 3.27 -0.64 -6.53
C CYS A 85 4.36 0.39 -6.25
N MET A 86 5.11 0.21 -5.17
CA MET A 86 6.40 0.86 -5.01
C MET A 86 7.47 0.11 -5.80
N TYR A 87 8.00 0.78 -6.81
CA TYR A 87 8.71 0.15 -7.92
C TYR A 87 10.15 0.64 -8.01
N GLN A 88 11.11 -0.28 -8.16
CA GLN A 88 12.52 0.05 -8.40
C GLN A 88 12.87 -0.09 -9.89
N ASN A 89 13.26 1.02 -10.53
CA ASN A 89 13.73 1.04 -11.92
C ASN A 89 15.19 1.51 -12.01
N GLY A 90 16.13 0.58 -11.81
CA GLY A 90 17.56 0.91 -11.83
C GLY A 90 17.93 1.80 -10.64
N ALA A 91 18.40 3.02 -10.89
CA ALA A 91 18.75 4.00 -9.83
C ALA A 91 17.57 4.90 -9.42
N GLU A 92 16.43 4.76 -10.10
CA GLU A 92 15.20 5.49 -9.81
C GLU A 92 14.20 4.58 -9.12
N SER A 93 13.39 5.18 -8.27
CA SER A 93 12.21 4.58 -7.65
C SER A 93 10.97 5.31 -8.10
N GLY A 94 9.82 4.64 -8.06
CA GLY A 94 8.55 5.27 -8.37
C GLY A 94 7.36 4.61 -7.67
N ILE A 95 6.24 5.31 -7.71
CA ILE A 95 4.93 4.77 -7.35
C ILE A 95 4.18 4.57 -8.66
N LEU A 96 3.99 3.30 -9.01
CA LEU A 96 3.18 2.91 -10.16
C LEU A 96 1.79 2.57 -9.66
N VAL A 97 0.78 3.14 -10.30
CA VAL A 97 -0.63 2.92 -9.98
C VAL A 97 -1.33 2.41 -11.21
N GLN A 98 -2.26 1.49 -11.02
CA GLN A 98 -3.21 1.08 -12.03
C GLN A 98 -4.59 1.29 -11.41
N THR A 99 -5.23 2.40 -11.76
CA THR A 99 -6.57 2.70 -11.30
C THR A 99 -7.60 1.86 -12.05
N ASP A 100 -8.77 1.66 -11.46
CA ASP A 100 -9.89 1.18 -12.24
C ASP A 100 -10.40 2.25 -13.21
N GLY A 101 -11.00 1.78 -14.30
CA GLY A 101 -11.56 2.61 -15.34
C GLY A 101 -13.01 2.93 -15.02
N PRO A 102 -13.47 4.17 -15.33
CA PRO A 102 -14.80 4.61 -14.95
C PRO A 102 -15.87 3.64 -15.47
N ALA A 103 -16.91 3.41 -14.66
CA ALA A 103 -18.01 2.48 -14.98
C ALA A 103 -18.60 2.66 -16.40
N THR A 104 -18.50 3.88 -16.94
CA THR A 104 -18.97 4.25 -18.29
C THR A 104 -18.23 3.58 -19.46
N THR A 105 -16.98 3.15 -19.28
CA THR A 105 -16.19 2.43 -20.29
C THR A 105 -16.14 0.92 -20.07
N GLY A 106 -16.83 0.44 -19.04
CA GLY A 106 -16.72 -0.90 -18.48
C GLY A 106 -15.68 -0.91 -17.37
N LEU A 107 -16.12 -1.28 -16.16
CA LEU A 107 -15.25 -1.44 -14.99
C LEU A 107 -14.12 -2.43 -15.34
N GLN A 108 -12.89 -1.93 -15.37
CA GLN A 108 -11.66 -2.70 -15.56
C GLN A 108 -10.49 -1.78 -15.25
N PHE A 109 -9.38 -2.35 -14.80
CA PHE A 109 -8.14 -1.61 -14.61
C PHE A 109 -7.60 -0.98 -15.90
N GLY A 110 -7.03 0.22 -15.79
CA GLY A 110 -6.31 0.93 -16.85
C GLY A 110 -4.93 0.34 -17.17
N ASP A 111 -4.08 1.14 -17.81
CA ASP A 111 -2.65 0.84 -17.92
C ASP A 111 -1.92 1.25 -16.62
N TRP A 112 -0.68 0.78 -16.43
CA TRP A 112 0.16 1.26 -15.33
C TRP A 112 0.61 2.69 -15.60
N GLU A 113 0.37 3.57 -14.64
CA GLU A 113 0.77 4.97 -14.66
C GLU A 113 1.83 5.22 -13.58
N SER A 114 2.79 6.08 -13.89
CA SER A 114 3.76 6.53 -12.89
C SER A 114 3.23 7.80 -12.26
N TRP A 115 2.79 7.72 -11.01
CA TRP A 115 2.34 8.87 -10.26
C TRP A 115 3.56 9.66 -9.78
N PHE A 116 4.46 9.03 -9.01
CA PHE A 116 5.64 9.71 -8.50
C PHE A 116 6.95 9.02 -8.88
N VAL A 117 8.03 9.78 -9.08
CA VAL A 117 9.39 9.28 -9.37
C VAL A 117 10.42 10.05 -8.55
N TRP A 118 11.40 9.34 -8.00
CA TRP A 118 12.53 9.94 -7.31
C TRP A 118 13.83 9.15 -7.52
N SER A 119 14.96 9.80 -7.27
CA SER A 119 16.25 9.12 -7.24
C SER A 119 16.48 8.44 -5.90
N GLY A 120 16.91 7.18 -5.94
CA GLY A 120 17.22 6.41 -4.74
C GLY A 120 16.63 5.02 -4.74
N ASP A 121 16.75 4.39 -3.56
CA ASP A 121 16.31 3.03 -3.30
C ASP A 121 14.93 3.05 -2.65
N VAL A 122 13.97 2.37 -3.27
CA VAL A 122 12.60 2.21 -2.80
C VAL A 122 12.56 1.45 -1.47
N LEU A 123 13.61 0.67 -1.20
CA LEU A 123 13.78 -0.09 0.03
C LEU A 123 14.11 0.77 1.23
N LYS A 124 14.32 2.08 1.09
CA LYS A 124 14.50 2.96 2.27
C LYS A 124 13.26 3.02 3.16
N CYS A 125 12.07 2.79 2.62
CA CYS A 125 10.87 2.57 3.42
C CYS A 125 10.79 1.17 4.04
N ARG A 126 11.61 0.24 3.55
CA ARG A 126 11.74 -1.16 3.98
C ARG A 126 13.10 -1.43 4.63
N ASP A 127 13.86 -0.41 5.02
CA ASP A 127 15.23 -0.58 5.55
C ASP A 127 15.24 -1.19 6.97
N PHE A 128 14.12 -1.83 7.35
CA PHE A 128 14.00 -2.65 8.53
C PHE A 128 13.19 -3.94 8.26
N ASP A 129 13.70 -5.08 8.76
CA ASP A 129 13.01 -6.38 8.76
C ASP A 129 11.73 -6.29 9.61
N GLY A 130 10.62 -5.85 9.00
CA GLY A 130 9.28 -5.87 9.59
C GLY A 130 8.44 -4.60 9.43
N ALA A 131 9.06 -3.44 9.17
CA ALA A 131 8.32 -2.21 8.86
C ALA A 131 8.00 -2.19 7.37
N VAL A 132 6.73 -2.44 7.04
CA VAL A 132 6.18 -2.22 5.71
C VAL A 132 5.60 -0.81 5.64
N PRO A 133 5.64 -0.14 4.48
CA PRO A 133 4.84 1.07 4.30
C PRO A 133 3.36 0.71 4.48
N GLU A 134 2.55 1.68 4.88
CA GLU A 134 1.09 1.54 4.97
C GLU A 134 0.47 2.41 3.89
N VAL A 135 -0.64 1.96 3.30
CA VAL A 135 -1.37 2.74 2.30
C VAL A 135 -2.80 2.92 2.80
N ILE A 136 -3.08 4.11 3.31
CA ILE A 136 -4.27 4.43 4.09
C ILE A 136 -4.48 5.95 4.11
N ASP A 137 -5.72 6.40 4.26
CA ASP A 137 -6.02 7.81 4.55
C ASP A 137 -5.47 8.22 5.93
N VAL A 138 -4.23 8.74 5.93
CA VAL A 138 -3.57 9.16 7.17
C VAL A 138 -3.93 10.59 7.57
N ASN A 139 -4.34 11.40 6.59
CA ASN A 139 -4.54 12.83 6.80
C ASN A 139 -6.02 13.24 6.94
N GLY A 140 -6.96 12.33 6.63
CA GLY A 140 -8.40 12.48 6.75
C GLY A 140 -9.06 13.15 5.54
N ASP A 141 -8.43 13.14 4.37
CA ASP A 141 -8.97 13.76 3.14
C ASP A 141 -9.79 12.81 2.27
N GLY A 142 -9.88 11.53 2.66
CA GLY A 142 -10.61 10.49 1.95
C GLY A 142 -9.79 9.80 0.85
N LEU A 143 -8.50 10.10 0.71
CA LEU A 143 -7.61 9.45 -0.25
C LEU A 143 -6.57 8.58 0.47
N SER A 144 -6.19 7.46 -0.13
CA SER A 144 -5.15 6.62 0.46
C SER A 144 -3.75 7.19 0.23
N ASP A 145 -3.19 7.74 1.30
CA ASP A 145 -1.82 8.20 1.37
C ASP A 145 -0.84 7.05 1.51
N ILE A 146 0.45 7.31 1.28
CA ILE A 146 1.51 6.39 1.64
C ILE A 146 2.17 6.86 2.91
N LEU A 147 2.27 5.97 3.88
CA LEU A 147 2.94 6.18 5.14
C LEU A 147 4.17 5.28 5.24
N CYS A 148 5.27 5.85 5.75
CA CYS A 148 6.53 5.15 5.88
C CYS A 148 7.22 5.51 7.20
N ALA A 149 7.37 4.53 8.09
CA ALA A 149 8.16 4.68 9.30
C ALA A 149 9.66 4.58 8.95
N TYR A 150 10.40 5.66 9.15
CA TYR A 150 11.80 5.76 8.80
C TYR A 150 12.69 5.82 10.04
N ARG A 151 13.67 4.92 10.10
CA ARG A 151 14.66 4.84 11.17
C ARG A 151 15.89 5.65 10.80
N TYR A 152 16.09 6.78 11.46
CA TYR A 152 17.30 7.61 11.28
C TYR A 152 18.51 7.07 12.05
N SER A 153 18.27 6.44 13.19
CA SER A 153 19.31 5.81 14.02
C SER A 153 18.69 4.70 14.87
N ALA A 154 19.51 3.94 15.61
CA ALA A 154 19.05 2.80 16.41
C ALA A 154 17.78 3.09 17.21
N ASN A 155 17.70 4.25 17.87
CA ASN A 155 16.57 4.57 18.74
C ASN A 155 15.71 5.72 18.20
N PHE A 156 15.84 6.10 16.92
CA PHE A 156 15.18 7.31 16.44
C PHE A 156 14.37 7.05 15.18
N MET A 157 13.06 7.20 15.32
CA MET A 157 12.12 7.08 14.21
C MET A 157 11.48 8.43 13.87
N LEU A 158 11.22 8.63 12.59
CA LEU A 158 10.31 9.64 12.06
C LEU A 158 9.37 8.94 11.10
N THR A 159 8.11 9.34 11.10
CA THR A 159 7.18 8.89 10.07
C THR A 159 7.16 9.91 8.95
N TRP A 160 7.17 9.44 7.71
CA TRP A 160 7.04 10.22 6.49
C TRP A 160 5.74 9.86 5.79
N ILE A 161 5.13 10.82 5.10
CA ILE A 161 3.98 10.57 4.22
C ILE A 161 4.28 11.01 2.79
N GLN A 162 3.67 10.33 1.81
CA GLN A 162 3.33 10.94 0.52
C GLN A 162 1.82 11.07 0.43
N PRO A 163 1.29 12.31 0.38
CA PRO A 163 -0.15 12.49 0.28
C PRO A 163 -0.63 12.17 -1.13
N SER A 164 -1.76 11.50 -1.27
CA SER A 164 -2.43 11.34 -2.56
C SER A 164 -3.19 12.61 -2.94
N SER A 165 -3.30 12.87 -4.25
CA SER A 165 -4.17 13.90 -4.82
C SER A 165 -5.34 13.33 -5.62
N GLY A 166 -5.44 11.99 -5.64
CA GLY A 166 -6.37 11.21 -6.43
C GLY A 166 -5.95 11.02 -7.89
N SER A 167 -4.80 11.56 -8.29
CA SER A 167 -4.23 11.33 -9.63
C SER A 167 -2.70 11.33 -9.64
N ASP A 168 -2.10 11.59 -8.47
CA ASP A 168 -0.66 11.68 -8.27
C ASP A 168 -0.35 11.64 -6.76
N TYR A 169 0.88 11.29 -6.38
CA TYR A 169 1.41 11.43 -5.03
C TYR A 169 2.32 12.65 -4.89
N GLY A 170 2.13 13.41 -3.82
CA GLY A 170 3.01 14.52 -3.45
C GLY A 170 4.40 14.06 -3.00
N PRO A 171 5.37 14.99 -2.89
CA PRO A 171 6.70 14.65 -2.37
C PRO A 171 6.62 14.17 -0.91
N TRP A 172 7.59 13.35 -0.51
CA TRP A 172 7.76 12.92 0.88
C TRP A 172 7.82 14.12 1.84
N ALA A 173 6.97 14.10 2.86
CA ALA A 173 6.93 15.08 3.94
C ALA A 173 7.05 14.40 5.31
N GLY A 174 7.79 15.03 6.23
CA GLY A 174 7.87 14.54 7.60
C GLY A 174 6.52 14.72 8.30
N TRP A 175 6.01 13.63 8.86
CA TRP A 175 4.66 13.56 9.46
C TRP A 175 4.69 13.71 10.97
N SER A 176 5.58 12.95 11.62
CA SER A 176 5.65 12.91 13.08
C SER A 176 6.77 13.80 13.60
N PRO A 177 6.74 14.23 14.88
CA PRO A 177 7.99 14.57 15.54
C PRO A 177 8.88 13.33 15.57
N ALA A 178 10.17 13.57 15.78
CA ALA A 178 11.09 12.48 15.88
C ALA A 178 11.07 11.89 17.29
N LEU A 179 10.92 10.57 17.37
CA LEU A 179 10.64 9.84 18.60
C LEU A 179 11.86 9.00 19.00
N ASP A 180 12.18 9.01 20.30
CA ASP A 180 13.10 8.04 20.91
C ASP A 180 12.39 6.69 21.01
N PHE A 181 12.38 5.96 19.90
CA PHE A 181 11.68 4.72 19.71
C PHE A 181 12.50 3.82 18.79
N ASP A 182 12.86 2.65 19.30
CA ASP A 182 13.57 1.66 18.51
C ASP A 182 12.59 0.87 17.64
N LEU A 183 12.40 1.33 16.40
CA LEU A 183 11.58 0.66 15.41
C LEU A 183 12.04 -0.79 15.12
N ALA A 184 13.29 -1.15 15.46
CA ALA A 184 13.78 -2.51 15.24
C ALA A 184 13.16 -3.57 16.13
N LEU A 185 12.59 -3.13 17.24
CA LEU A 185 11.92 -3.99 18.19
C LEU A 185 10.43 -4.11 17.86
N CYS A 186 9.99 -3.53 16.75
CA CYS A 186 8.66 -3.68 16.20
C CYS A 186 8.57 -4.97 15.37
N ASP A 187 7.94 -6.00 15.91
CA ASP A 187 7.69 -7.24 15.18
C ASP A 187 6.61 -7.06 14.10
N ALA A 188 5.70 -6.11 14.30
CA ALA A 188 4.68 -5.75 13.32
C ALA A 188 4.33 -4.26 13.47
N PHE A 189 4.32 -3.57 12.33
CA PHE A 189 3.88 -2.21 12.18
C PHE A 189 2.53 -2.21 11.43
N MET A 190 1.58 -1.40 11.88
CA MET A 190 0.24 -1.30 11.32
C MET A 190 -0.27 0.13 11.45
N ALA A 191 -1.24 0.50 10.62
CA ALA A 191 -1.94 1.77 10.72
C ALA A 191 -3.47 1.56 10.71
N ALA A 192 -4.17 2.17 11.67
CA ALA A 192 -5.64 2.15 11.75
C ALA A 192 -6.14 3.19 12.75
N ASP A 193 -7.37 3.67 12.60
CA ASP A 193 -8.08 4.41 13.66
C ASP A 193 -8.50 3.43 14.77
N VAL A 194 -7.74 3.37 15.88
CA VAL A 194 -8.03 2.43 16.98
C VAL A 194 -8.76 3.08 18.15
N ASN A 195 -8.85 4.40 18.19
CA ASN A 195 -9.51 5.16 19.25
C ASN A 195 -10.86 5.78 18.81
N ARG A 196 -11.23 5.64 17.53
CA ARG A 196 -12.41 6.20 16.87
C ARG A 196 -12.42 7.73 16.81
N ASP A 197 -11.25 8.34 16.67
CA ASP A 197 -11.12 9.79 16.50
C ASP A 197 -11.10 10.25 15.03
N GLN A 198 -11.24 9.30 14.09
CA GLN A 198 -11.20 9.52 12.64
C GLN A 198 -9.82 9.92 12.11
N HIS A 199 -8.77 9.73 12.90
CA HIS A 199 -7.39 9.83 12.45
C HIS A 199 -6.72 8.47 12.51
N THR A 200 -5.85 8.21 11.54
CA THR A 200 -5.06 6.98 11.50
C THR A 200 -4.01 7.02 12.61
N ASP A 201 -4.03 6.02 13.50
CA ASP A 201 -3.00 5.80 14.51
C ASP A 201 -1.93 4.84 13.98
N LEU A 202 -0.69 4.98 14.48
CA LEU A 202 0.40 4.04 14.17
C LEU A 202 0.57 3.05 15.32
N ILE A 203 0.61 1.78 14.98
CA ILE A 203 0.58 0.69 15.95
C ILE A 203 1.84 -0.14 15.77
N CYS A 204 2.51 -0.41 16.87
CA CYS A 204 3.67 -1.27 16.90
C CYS A 204 3.49 -2.39 17.94
N ALA A 205 3.54 -3.64 17.48
CA ALA A 205 3.71 -4.80 18.34
C ALA A 205 5.19 -4.93 18.70
N TYR A 206 5.55 -4.52 19.90
CA TYR A 206 6.93 -4.32 20.33
C TYR A 206 7.42 -5.47 21.20
N ARG A 207 8.60 -6.02 20.90
CA ARG A 207 9.25 -7.07 21.66
C ARG A 207 10.55 -6.56 22.27
N PHE A 208 10.59 -6.51 23.60
CA PHE A 208 11.79 -6.13 24.33
C PHE A 208 12.86 -7.24 24.26
N PRO A 209 14.16 -6.89 24.44
CA PRO A 209 15.25 -7.88 24.45
C PRO A 209 15.13 -8.99 25.52
N ASP A 210 14.36 -8.75 26.58
CA ASP A 210 14.07 -9.75 27.62
C ASP A 210 12.95 -10.72 27.24
N GLY A 211 12.35 -10.54 26.05
CA GLY A 211 11.27 -11.36 25.52
C GLY A 211 9.87 -10.89 25.93
N SER A 212 9.73 -9.88 26.80
CA SER A 212 8.44 -9.27 27.09
C SER A 212 7.92 -8.48 25.88
N THR A 213 6.60 -8.25 25.83
CA THR A 213 5.97 -7.53 24.73
C THR A 213 5.09 -6.38 25.23
N ALA A 214 4.92 -5.37 24.38
CA ALA A 214 3.97 -4.29 24.56
C ALA A 214 3.38 -3.87 23.21
N THR A 215 2.22 -3.23 23.23
CA THR A 215 1.69 -2.54 22.06
C THR A 215 1.83 -1.04 22.28
N PHE A 216 2.57 -0.38 21.39
CA PHE A 216 2.64 1.07 21.37
C PHE A 216 1.71 1.61 20.31
N VAL A 217 0.95 2.63 20.67
CA VAL A 217 0.12 3.40 19.75
C VAL A 217 0.64 4.82 19.73
N GLN A 218 1.13 5.26 18.58
CA GLN A 218 1.37 6.66 18.32
C GLN A 218 0.07 7.26 17.78
N ARG A 219 -0.55 8.08 18.63
CA ARG A 219 -1.73 8.83 18.22
C ARG A 219 -1.34 9.99 17.34
N VAL A 220 -2.10 10.18 16.27
CA VAL A 220 -1.99 11.32 15.37
C VAL A 220 -3.07 12.35 15.76
N GLU A 221 -3.27 12.56 17.07
CA GLU A 221 -4.18 13.59 17.58
C GLU A 221 -3.55 14.97 17.32
N LEU A 222 -3.90 15.60 16.19
CA LEU A 222 -3.65 17.00 15.83
C LEU A 222 -2.17 17.42 15.76
N TYR A 223 -1.70 17.77 14.56
CA TYR A 223 -0.42 18.42 14.24
C TYR A 223 0.18 19.31 15.37
N ARG A 224 0.85 18.68 16.34
CA ARG A 224 1.83 19.19 17.32
C ARG A 224 1.91 18.22 18.51
N ALA A 225 2.90 17.34 18.45
CA ALA A 225 3.37 16.43 19.51
C ALA A 225 2.57 15.13 19.67
N ALA A 226 3.08 14.09 19.02
CA ALA A 226 2.83 12.71 19.42
C ALA A 226 3.23 12.50 20.89
N LEU A 227 2.31 11.99 21.70
CA LEU A 227 2.62 11.44 23.01
C LEU A 227 2.50 9.91 22.92
N PRO A 228 3.56 9.14 23.24
CA PRO A 228 3.43 7.70 23.33
C PRO A 228 2.50 7.34 24.50
N ILE A 229 1.43 6.60 24.22
CA ILE A 229 0.57 6.02 25.26
C ILE A 229 0.86 4.52 25.31
N VAL A 230 1.26 4.05 26.50
CA VAL A 230 1.39 2.62 26.79
C VAL A 230 0.03 2.11 27.23
N ILE A 231 -0.61 1.27 26.42
CA ILE A 231 -1.81 0.53 26.83
C ILE A 231 -1.31 -0.75 27.51
N ARG A 232 -1.62 -0.92 28.80
CA ARG A 232 -1.34 -2.13 29.59
C ARG A 232 -2.59 -2.97 29.76
#